data_AF-A0A2K6A3I2-F1
#
_entry.id   AF-A0A2K6A3I2-F1
#
_cell.length_a   1.000
_cell.length_b   1.000
_cell.length_c   1.000
_cell.angle_alpha   90.00
_cell.angle_beta   90.00
_cell.angle_gamma   90.00
#
_symmetry.space_group_name_H-M   'P 1'
#
loop_
_entity.id
_entity.type
_entity.pdbx_description
1 polymer ?
#
loop_
_entity_poly.entity_id
_entity_poly.type
_entity_poly.pdbx_seq_one_letter_code
_entity_poly.pdbx_strand_id
1 'polypeptide(L)'
;DLNPRRDISSWLARWFPRTPARSVVALKTPIKVELVAGKTYRWCVCGRSKKQPFCDGSHFFQRTGLSPLKFKAQETRTVALCTCKATQRPPYCDGTHRSERVQKAEVGSPL
;
A
#
# COMPACT_ATOMS: atom_id res chain seq x y z
N ASP A 1 27.51 -22.90 10.35
CA ASP A 1 27.24 -22.68 8.93
C ASP A 1 26.25 -23.71 8.42
N LEU A 2 24.97 -23.61 8.78
CA LEU A 2 23.92 -24.53 8.32
C LEU A 2 22.54 -23.86 8.45
N ASN A 3 21.87 -23.64 7.32
CA ASN A 3 20.42 -23.80 7.29
C ASN A 3 20.01 -24.39 5.93
N PRO A 4 19.64 -25.67 5.86
CA PRO A 4 19.33 -26.34 4.60
C PRO A 4 17.96 -25.86 4.15
N ARG A 5 17.93 -24.98 3.15
CA ARG A 5 16.67 -24.60 2.50
C ARG A 5 16.15 -25.83 1.75
N ARG A 6 15.21 -26.52 2.40
CA ARG A 6 14.43 -27.63 1.85
C ARG A 6 13.94 -27.25 0.45
N ASP A 7 14.36 -28.03 -0.53
CA ASP A 7 13.87 -28.02 -1.90
C ASP A 7 12.43 -28.53 -1.88
N ILE A 8 11.49 -27.60 -1.72
CA ILE A 8 10.06 -27.90 -1.80
C ILE A 8 9.71 -27.94 -3.28
N SER A 9 9.46 -29.16 -3.77
CA SER A 9 8.86 -29.55 -5.06
C SER A 9 8.33 -28.37 -5.89
N SER A 10 8.87 -28.25 -7.11
CA SER A 10 8.60 -27.17 -8.08
C SER A 10 7.11 -26.95 -8.41
N TRP A 11 6.25 -27.90 -8.07
CA TRP A 11 4.80 -27.82 -8.27
C TRP A 11 4.11 -26.82 -7.33
N LEU A 12 4.54 -26.69 -6.08
CA LEU A 12 3.94 -25.74 -5.12
C LEU A 12 4.40 -24.29 -5.35
N ALA A 13 5.62 -24.11 -5.86
CA ALA A 13 6.17 -22.79 -6.20
C ALA A 13 5.40 -22.07 -7.31
N ARG A 14 4.66 -22.82 -8.14
CA ARG A 14 3.83 -22.30 -9.23
C ARG A 14 2.53 -21.63 -8.75
N TRP A 15 2.12 -21.89 -7.50
CA TRP A 15 0.88 -21.35 -6.90
C TRP A 15 1.10 -20.19 -5.91
N PHE A 16 2.34 -19.98 -5.47
CA PHE A 16 2.72 -18.90 -4.56
C PHE A 16 3.87 -18.09 -5.17
N PRO A 17 3.60 -16.97 -5.88
CA PRO A 17 4.68 -16.13 -6.40
C PRO A 17 5.55 -15.66 -5.24
N ARG A 18 6.87 -15.94 -5.32
CA ARG A 18 7.84 -15.66 -4.24
C ARG A 18 8.06 -14.17 -3.98
N THR A 19 7.64 -13.29 -4.90
CA THR A 19 7.90 -11.85 -4.85
C THR A 19 6.59 -11.07 -4.81
N PRO A 20 6.39 -10.16 -3.83
CA PRO A 20 5.22 -9.31 -3.80
C PRO A 20 5.22 -8.34 -4.99
N ALA A 21 4.04 -7.97 -5.45
CA ALA A 21 3.85 -6.97 -6.49
C ALA A 21 4.31 -5.58 -6.00
N ARG A 22 4.67 -4.71 -6.95
CA ARG A 22 4.88 -3.29 -6.66
C ARG A 22 3.54 -2.60 -6.39
N SER A 23 3.55 -1.59 -5.52
CA SER A 23 2.40 -0.69 -5.34
C SER A 23 2.16 0.11 -6.61
N VAL A 24 0.89 0.46 -6.85
CA VAL A 24 0.50 1.31 -7.97
C VAL A 24 0.11 2.71 -7.51
N VAL A 25 0.28 3.71 -8.37
CA VAL A 25 -0.19 5.07 -8.11
C VAL A 25 -1.72 5.07 -8.18
N ALA A 26 -2.40 5.08 -7.03
CA ALA A 26 -3.86 5.05 -7.01
C ALA A 26 -4.46 6.39 -7.45
N LEU A 27 -3.89 7.50 -6.96
CA LEU A 27 -4.21 8.86 -7.35
C LEU A 27 -2.95 9.73 -7.25
N LYS A 28 -2.95 10.87 -7.97
CA LYS A 28 -1.87 11.87 -7.94
C LYS A 28 -2.08 12.96 -6.87
N THR A 29 -3.19 12.91 -6.14
CA THR A 29 -3.55 13.86 -5.07
C THR A 29 -3.94 13.12 -3.80
N PRO A 30 -3.52 13.59 -2.61
CA PRO A 30 -3.89 12.95 -1.34
C PRO A 30 -5.37 13.15 -1.01
N ILE A 31 -5.92 12.28 -0.17
CA ILE A 31 -7.30 12.41 0.33
C ILE A 31 -7.25 12.92 1.77
N LYS A 32 -7.98 14.01 2.06
CA LYS A 32 -8.21 14.48 3.42
C LYS A 32 -9.22 13.58 4.11
N VAL A 33 -8.90 13.10 5.30
CA VAL A 33 -9.79 12.27 6.13
C VAL A 33 -9.76 12.77 7.56
N GLU A 34 -10.90 12.72 8.22
CA GLU A 34 -10.97 12.87 9.67
C GLU A 34 -10.61 11.54 10.33
N LEU A 35 -9.51 11.55 11.08
CA LEU A 35 -9.15 10.45 11.96
C LEU A 35 -9.76 10.70 13.33
N VAL A 36 -10.20 9.64 13.99
CA VAL A 36 -10.76 9.66 15.34
C VAL A 36 -9.78 8.99 16.28
N ALA A 37 -9.43 9.67 17.39
CA ALA A 37 -8.53 9.14 18.41
C ALA A 37 -8.97 7.74 18.87
N GLY A 38 -8.00 6.85 19.06
CA GLY A 38 -8.26 5.47 19.49
C GLY A 38 -8.74 4.52 18.38
N LYS A 39 -9.28 5.02 17.26
CA LYS A 39 -9.76 4.19 16.16
C LYS A 39 -8.59 3.60 15.37
N THR A 40 -8.72 2.31 15.02
CA THR A 40 -7.77 1.61 14.16
C THR A 40 -8.19 1.74 12.71
N TYR A 41 -7.23 2.11 11.86
CA TYR A 41 -7.38 2.23 10.42
C TYR A 41 -6.42 1.28 9.71
N ARG A 42 -6.74 0.96 8.45
CA ARG A 42 -5.89 0.15 7.57
C ARG A 42 -5.65 0.92 6.29
N TRP A 43 -4.48 1.52 6.15
CA TRP A 43 -4.10 2.27 4.97
C TRP A 43 -3.76 1.32 3.81
N CYS A 44 -4.26 1.64 2.61
CA CYS A 44 -3.98 0.85 1.42
C CYS A 44 -2.52 1.07 0.98
N VAL A 45 -1.69 0.03 1.09
CA VAL A 45 -0.29 0.04 0.61
C VAL A 45 -0.20 -0.28 -0.89
N CYS A 46 -1.01 -1.21 -1.38
CA CYS A 46 -0.89 -1.71 -2.75
C CYS A 46 -1.35 -0.74 -3.85
N GLY A 47 -2.12 0.30 -3.51
CA GLY A 47 -2.71 1.23 -4.47
C GLY A 47 -3.99 0.76 -5.17
N ARG A 48 -4.41 -0.49 -4.95
CA ARG A 48 -5.50 -1.12 -5.72
C ARG A 48 -6.88 -1.06 -5.08
N SER A 49 -7.00 -0.44 -3.90
CA SER A 49 -8.29 -0.29 -3.22
C SER A 49 -9.21 0.65 -3.99
N LYS A 50 -10.48 0.27 -4.12
CA LYS A 50 -11.56 1.13 -4.62
C LYS A 50 -12.09 2.10 -3.56
N LYS A 51 -11.67 1.94 -2.30
CA LYS A 51 -12.02 2.78 -1.14
C LYS A 51 -10.81 3.55 -0.62
N GLN A 52 -10.04 4.17 -1.51
CA GLN A 52 -8.89 5.00 -1.12
C GLN A 52 -9.30 6.05 -0.08
N PRO A 53 -8.44 6.37 0.92
CA PRO A 53 -7.07 5.90 1.09
C PRO A 53 -6.94 4.56 1.84
N PHE A 54 -8.06 3.94 2.24
CA PHE A 54 -8.10 2.76 3.10
C PHE A 54 -8.13 1.45 2.30
N CYS A 55 -7.76 0.36 2.97
CA CYS A 55 -7.78 -0.97 2.38
C CYS A 55 -9.20 -1.56 2.32
N ASP A 56 -9.55 -2.15 1.18
CA ASP A 56 -10.82 -2.85 0.94
C ASP A 56 -10.67 -4.36 0.70
N GLY A 57 -9.45 -4.89 0.81
CA GLY A 57 -9.14 -6.31 0.56
C GLY A 57 -8.63 -6.60 -0.86
N SER A 58 -8.60 -5.64 -1.78
CA SER A 58 -8.14 -5.83 -3.17
C SER A 58 -6.73 -6.43 -3.28
N HIS A 59 -5.85 -6.15 -2.31
CA HIS A 59 -4.49 -6.74 -2.26
C HIS A 59 -4.50 -8.27 -2.17
N PHE A 60 -5.49 -8.84 -1.48
CA PHE A 60 -5.67 -10.28 -1.28
C PHE A 60 -6.27 -10.93 -2.53
N PHE A 61 -7.38 -10.38 -3.03
CA PHE A 61 -8.06 -10.91 -4.22
C PHE A 61 -7.19 -10.88 -5.47
N GLN A 62 -6.30 -9.89 -5.59
CA GLN A 62 -5.36 -9.77 -6.69
C GLN A 62 -3.99 -10.40 -6.38
N ARG A 63 -3.87 -11.15 -5.28
CA ARG A 63 -2.67 -11.91 -4.88
C ARG A 63 -1.38 -11.08 -4.93
N THR A 64 -1.44 -9.83 -4.49
CA THR A 64 -0.32 -8.89 -4.60
C THR A 64 0.84 -9.21 -3.66
N GLY A 65 0.65 -10.08 -2.67
CA GLY A 65 1.65 -10.33 -1.61
C GLY A 65 1.88 -9.13 -0.68
N LEU A 66 1.16 -8.01 -0.85
CA LEU A 66 1.23 -6.83 0.00
C LEU A 66 0.14 -6.86 1.07
N SER A 67 0.43 -6.33 2.26
CA SER A 67 -0.54 -6.16 3.35
C SER A 67 -0.78 -4.68 3.66
N PRO A 68 -1.98 -4.30 4.12
CA PRO A 68 -2.26 -2.92 4.49
C PRO A 68 -1.51 -2.51 5.76
N LEU A 69 -1.16 -1.23 5.86
CA LEU A 69 -0.56 -0.68 7.08
C LEU A 69 -1.66 -0.40 8.10
N LYS A 70 -1.70 -1.21 9.16
CA LYS A 70 -2.58 -1.00 10.31
C LYS A 70 -1.98 0.06 11.24
N PHE A 71 -2.75 1.08 11.59
CA PHE A 71 -2.34 2.09 12.56
C PHE A 71 -3.51 2.54 13.43
N LYS A 72 -3.21 2.94 14.67
CA LYS A 72 -4.19 3.51 15.61
C LYS A 72 -3.99 5.03 15.64
N ALA A 73 -5.05 5.78 15.35
CA ALA A 73 -4.98 7.24 15.42
C ALA A 73 -4.82 7.67 16.89
N GLN A 74 -3.84 8.53 17.16
CA GLN A 74 -3.55 9.02 18.51
C GLN A 74 -4.44 10.20 18.90
N GLU A 75 -4.86 11.00 17.91
CA GLU A 75 -5.64 12.20 18.11
C GLU A 75 -6.75 12.30 17.04
N THR A 76 -7.84 12.99 17.40
CA THR A 76 -8.91 13.30 16.45
C THR A 76 -8.52 14.53 15.65
N ARG A 77 -8.27 14.36 14.36
CA ARG A 77 -7.91 15.48 13.47
C ARG A 77 -8.10 15.12 12.00
N THR A 78 -8.24 16.15 11.17
CA THR A 78 -8.17 15.99 9.71
C THR A 78 -6.72 15.90 9.25
N VAL A 79 -6.39 14.85 8.51
CA VAL A 79 -5.06 14.66 7.90
C VAL A 79 -5.19 14.37 6.42
N ALA A 80 -4.13 14.63 5.65
CA ALA A 80 -4.01 14.16 4.27
C ALA A 80 -3.30 12.80 4.24
N LEU A 81 -3.98 11.74 3.78
CA LEU A 81 -3.38 10.42 3.60
C LEU A 81 -2.91 10.21 2.15
N CYS A 82 -1.80 9.49 2.01
CA CYS A 82 -1.16 9.24 0.74
C CYS A 82 -1.97 8.28 -0.15
N THR A 83 -2.07 8.62 -1.43
CA THR A 83 -2.75 7.83 -2.46
C THR A 83 -1.83 7.44 -3.61
N CYS A 84 -0.71 8.14 -3.83
CA CYS A 84 0.31 7.76 -4.83
C CYS A 84 1.18 6.57 -4.40
N LYS A 85 1.16 6.23 -3.10
CA LYS A 85 1.87 5.10 -2.46
C LYS A 85 3.40 5.21 -2.47
N ALA A 86 3.92 6.39 -2.82
CA ALA A 86 5.34 6.70 -2.84
C ALA A 86 5.82 7.57 -1.69
N THR A 87 4.97 7.79 -0.67
CA THR A 87 5.37 8.59 0.49
C THR A 87 6.48 7.90 1.28
N GLN A 88 7.40 8.70 1.79
CA GLN A 88 8.43 8.32 2.76
C GLN A 88 7.92 8.39 4.20
N ARG A 89 6.70 8.90 4.43
CA ARG A 89 6.06 8.99 5.76
C ARG A 89 4.66 8.34 5.77
N PRO A 90 4.55 7.03 5.46
CA PRO A 90 3.26 6.35 5.46
C PRO A 90 2.61 6.38 6.85
N PRO A 91 1.26 6.49 6.95
CA PRO A 91 0.29 6.56 5.86
C PRO A 91 0.05 7.97 5.30
N TYR A 92 0.77 8.97 5.81
CA TYR A 92 0.51 10.39 5.56
C TYR A 92 1.05 10.85 4.21
N CYS A 93 0.46 11.91 3.66
CA CYS A 93 1.07 12.62 2.55
C CYS A 93 2.24 13.47 3.06
N ASP A 94 3.37 13.41 2.34
CA ASP A 94 4.59 14.19 2.57
C ASP A 94 4.92 15.13 1.40
N GLY A 95 4.07 15.18 0.37
CA GLY A 95 4.30 15.98 -0.83
C GLY A 95 4.95 15.21 -1.99
N THR A 96 5.40 13.97 -1.80
CA THR A 96 6.05 13.16 -2.87
C THR A 96 5.18 13.02 -4.13
N HIS A 97 3.85 13.11 -3.97
CA HIS A 97 2.92 13.11 -5.10
C HIS A 97 3.19 14.23 -6.12
N ARG A 98 3.82 15.33 -5.73
CA ARG A 98 4.15 16.47 -6.61
C ARG A 98 5.46 16.27 -7.39
N SER A 99 6.25 15.26 -7.05
CA SER A 99 7.48 14.96 -7.77
C SER A 99 7.18 14.64 -9.24
N GLU A 100 8.10 14.99 -10.14
CA GLU A 100 7.95 14.68 -11.57
C GLU A 100 7.73 13.18 -11.81
N ARG A 101 8.42 12.33 -11.05
CA ARG A 101 8.30 10.88 -11.15
C ARG A 101 6.85 10.41 -10.96
N VAL A 102 6.15 10.94 -9.97
CA VAL A 102 4.73 10.59 -9.72
C VAL A 102 3.81 11.27 -10.75
N GLN A 103 4.10 12.51 -11.13
CA GLN A 103 3.26 13.26 -12.07
C GLN A 103 3.31 12.67 -13.49
N LYS A 104 4.45 12.12 -13.91
CA LYS A 104 4.63 11.44 -15.20
C LYS A 104 4.13 9.99 -15.21
N ALA A 105 3.91 9.37 -14.04
CA ALA A 105 3.41 8.00 -13.96
C ALA A 105 1.94 7.90 -14.38
N GLU A 106 1.57 6.74 -14.93
CA GLU A 106 0.18 6.38 -15.22
C GLU A 106 -0.56 5.96 -13.95
N VAL A 107 -1.80 6.43 -13.77
CA VAL A 107 -2.63 6.02 -12.64
C VAL A 107 -3.02 4.56 -12.79
N GLY A 108 -2.90 3.78 -11.72
CA GLY A 108 -3.13 2.33 -11.74
C GLY A 108 -1.88 1.51 -12.07
N SER A 109 -0.77 2.16 -12.43
CA SER A 109 0.52 1.53 -12.75
C SER A 109 1.56 1.77 -11.65
N PRO A 110 2.58 0.89 -11.49
CA PRO A 110 3.72 1.16 -10.61
C PRO A 110 4.54 2.38 -11.04
N LEU A 111 5.30 2.95 -10.10
CA LEU A 111 6.34 3.97 -10.36
C LEU A 111 7.65 3.38 -10.89
#